data_AF-A0A9Q1BSY7-F1
#
_entry.id   AF-A0A9Q1BSY7-F1
#
_cell.length_a   1.000
_cell.length_b   1.000
_cell.length_c   1.000
_cell.angle_alpha   90.00
_cell.angle_beta   90.00
_cell.angle_gamma   90.00
#
_symmetry.space_group_name_H-M   'P 1'
#
loop_
_entity.id
_entity.type
_entity.pdbx_description
1 polymer ?
#
loop_
_entity_poly.entity_id
_entity_poly.type
_entity_poly.pdbx_seq_one_letter_code
_entity_poly.pdbx_strand_id
1 'polypeptide(L)'
;MSDNSADSAYRSFLDIFRHCFDRCCPYYSVKNNLNRTKSPWLSIGVLKSIQRKNKFFKKFKINPTPSNKNAYSWYRNVLTDIIRMAKKMYYYDIIDSNKNNSTKLWKILNDILNKKSMVHSNKLFMCEDCLSNDRFHIANNFNNYFASAAHSLANNLPSVNVNPLSFIPQNAQASFFMFSTCVEELSAIVIKMKKGKSCGFDEINCDLLKQNFHVIVTPLIHIINLSFASGIFPSELKIAKSIPLFKSGDAQTLSNYRPISILPSISKIVERIE
;
A
#
# COMPACT_ATOMS: atom_id res chain seq x y z
N MET A 1 -5.06 9.41 -41.50
CA MET A 1 -5.64 8.16 -40.99
C MET A 1 -5.74 8.33 -39.49
N SER A 2 -6.95 8.30 -38.96
CA SER A 2 -7.33 8.90 -37.68
C SER A 2 -6.76 8.18 -36.45
N ASP A 3 -6.01 8.92 -35.63
CA ASP A 3 -5.55 8.59 -34.26
C ASP A 3 -6.69 8.44 -33.23
N ASN A 4 -7.88 7.99 -33.65
CA ASN A 4 -9.11 8.02 -32.87
C ASN A 4 -9.44 6.69 -32.19
N SER A 5 -8.43 5.85 -31.94
CA SER A 5 -8.61 4.61 -31.18
C SER A 5 -8.63 4.87 -29.68
N ALA A 6 -9.26 4.00 -28.90
CA ALA A 6 -9.22 4.09 -27.44
C ALA A 6 -7.80 3.97 -26.89
N ASP A 7 -6.95 3.14 -27.51
CA ASP A 7 -5.52 3.00 -27.16
C ASP A 7 -4.75 4.30 -27.36
N SER A 8 -4.81 4.89 -28.57
CA SER A 8 -4.11 6.16 -28.87
C SER A 8 -4.61 7.32 -27.99
N ALA A 9 -5.91 7.38 -27.73
CA ALA A 9 -6.50 8.40 -26.87
C ALA A 9 -6.03 8.27 -25.42
N TYR A 10 -6.01 7.04 -24.88
CA TYR A 10 -5.54 6.80 -23.52
C TYR A 10 -4.03 7.05 -23.37
N ARG A 11 -3.22 6.61 -24.34
CA ARG A 11 -1.78 6.90 -24.36
C ARG A 11 -1.50 8.40 -24.34
N SER A 12 -2.17 9.14 -25.21
CA SER A 12 -2.04 10.61 -25.27
C SER A 12 -2.42 11.27 -23.95
N PHE A 13 -3.52 10.84 -23.34
CA PHE A 13 -3.92 11.31 -22.00
C PHE A 13 -2.85 11.01 -20.95
N LEU A 14 -2.33 9.78 -20.90
CA LEU A 14 -1.36 9.36 -19.91
C LEU A 14 -0.04 10.13 -20.05
N ASP A 15 0.42 10.36 -21.28
CA ASP A 15 1.64 11.12 -21.56
C ASP A 15 1.52 12.58 -21.11
N ILE A 16 0.41 13.24 -21.42
CA ILE A 16 0.12 14.61 -20.97
C ILE A 16 0.02 14.66 -19.45
N PHE A 17 -0.70 13.73 -18.84
CA PHE A 17 -0.87 13.67 -17.39
C PHE A 17 0.47 13.50 -16.69
N ARG A 18 1.30 12.56 -17.14
CA ARG A 18 2.64 12.31 -16.58
C ARG A 18 3.56 13.52 -16.74
N HIS A 19 3.56 14.14 -17.92
CA HIS A 19 4.34 15.36 -18.15
C HIS A 19 3.98 16.48 -17.15
N CYS A 20 2.69 16.72 -16.94
CA CYS A 20 2.21 17.68 -15.95
C CYS A 20 2.56 17.25 -14.51
N PHE A 21 2.39 15.97 -14.19
CA PHE A 21 2.67 15.42 -12.87
C PHE A 21 4.15 15.57 -12.51
N ASP A 22 5.06 15.16 -13.39
CA ASP A 22 6.51 15.23 -13.14
C ASP A 22 7.00 16.68 -12.97
N ARG A 23 6.40 17.61 -13.71
CA ARG A 23 6.71 19.04 -13.60
C ARG A 23 6.22 19.65 -12.28
N CYS A 24 5.05 19.23 -11.82
CA CYS A 24 4.42 19.78 -10.60
C CYS A 24 4.83 19.04 -9.31
N CYS A 25 5.24 17.77 -9.41
CA CYS A 25 5.54 16.87 -8.30
C CYS A 25 6.91 16.17 -8.46
N PRO A 26 8.02 16.92 -8.63
CA PRO A 26 9.34 16.33 -8.81
C PRO A 26 9.78 15.51 -7.59
N TYR A 27 10.53 14.44 -7.86
CA TYR A 27 11.10 13.57 -6.84
C TYR A 27 12.25 14.26 -6.10
N TYR A 28 12.17 14.28 -4.77
CA TYR A 28 13.25 14.78 -3.90
C TYR A 28 13.69 13.71 -2.91
N SER A 29 15.01 13.59 -2.71
CA SER A 29 15.58 12.72 -1.67
C SER A 29 15.44 13.38 -0.30
N VAL A 30 14.71 12.74 0.61
CA VAL A 30 14.54 13.22 1.99
C VAL A 30 15.46 12.41 2.91
N LYS A 31 16.36 13.08 3.62
CA LYS A 31 17.08 12.46 4.74
C LYS A 31 16.10 12.25 5.89
N ASN A 32 15.67 11.01 6.10
CA ASN A 32 14.84 10.66 7.24
C ASN A 32 15.59 10.96 8.55
N ASN A 33 15.21 12.03 9.24
CA ASN A 33 15.63 12.28 10.60
C ASN A 33 14.99 11.22 11.52
N LEU A 34 15.68 10.08 11.67
CA LEU A 34 15.32 8.95 12.55
C LEU A 34 15.26 9.33 14.05
N ASN A 35 15.46 10.60 14.38
CA ASN A 35 15.56 11.15 15.73
C ASN A 35 14.31 11.90 16.22
N ARG A 36 13.16 11.82 15.54
CA ARG A 36 11.89 12.20 16.19
C ARG A 36 11.61 11.21 17.33
N THR A 37 11.63 11.72 18.56
CA THR A 37 11.57 10.97 19.82
C THR A 37 10.56 9.82 19.80
N LYS A 38 11.07 8.59 19.90
CA LYS A 38 10.36 7.29 19.75
C LYS A 38 9.33 6.96 20.84
N SER A 39 8.82 7.94 21.59
CA SER A 39 7.97 7.67 22.75
C SER A 39 6.96 8.79 22.95
N PRO A 40 5.72 8.63 22.46
CA PRO A 40 4.71 9.68 22.51
C PRO A 40 4.23 10.04 23.93
N TRP A 41 4.44 9.14 24.91
CA TRP A 41 4.16 9.37 26.33
C TRP A 41 5.19 10.26 27.04
N LEU A 42 6.25 10.69 26.34
CA LEU A 42 7.34 11.49 26.91
C LEU A 42 6.97 12.98 26.98
N SER A 43 6.24 13.37 28.00
CA SER A 43 5.86 14.78 28.22
C SER A 43 7.03 15.65 28.68
N ILE A 44 6.88 16.97 28.57
CA ILE A 44 7.83 17.96 29.11
C ILE A 44 8.06 17.73 30.62
N GLY A 45 7.02 17.34 31.36
CA GLY A 45 7.12 17.02 32.79
C GLY A 45 8.01 15.80 33.05
N VAL A 46 7.85 14.74 32.27
CA VAL A 46 8.71 13.55 32.36
C VAL A 46 10.16 13.89 32.00
N LEU A 47 10.39 14.72 30.98
CA LEU A 47 11.72 15.20 30.59
C LEU A 47 12.40 15.98 31.73
N LYS A 48 11.68 16.91 32.36
CA LYS A 48 12.18 17.67 33.51
C LYS A 48 12.55 16.74 34.68
N SER A 49 11.75 15.70 34.92
CA SER A 49 12.04 14.68 35.92
C SER A 49 13.29 13.86 35.57
N ILE A 50 13.47 13.45 34.30
CA ILE A 50 14.69 12.78 33.84
C ILE A 50 15.93 13.66 34.09
N GLN A 51 15.84 14.96 33.75
CA GLN A 51 16.91 15.92 33.99
C GLN A 51 17.23 16.07 35.48
N ARG A 52 16.22 16.13 36.35
CA ARG A 52 16.41 16.22 37.80
C ARG A 52 17.09 14.98 38.37
N LYS A 53 16.73 13.79 37.90
CA LYS A 53 17.43 12.53 38.24
C LYS A 53 18.90 12.58 37.80
N ASN A 54 19.17 13.08 36.59
CA ASN A 54 20.53 13.28 36.11
C ASN A 54 21.34 14.25 36.97
N LYS A 55 20.71 15.31 37.50
CA LYS A 55 21.37 16.22 38.45
C LYS A 55 21.77 15.50 39.74
N PHE A 56 20.88 14.72 40.35
CA PHE A 56 21.21 13.92 41.54
C PHE A 56 22.30 12.88 41.28
N PHE A 57 22.26 12.22 40.11
CA PHE A 57 23.29 11.27 39.71
C PHE A 57 24.66 11.94 39.56
N LYS A 58 24.72 13.12 38.92
CA LYS A 58 25.97 13.91 38.81
C LYS A 58 26.50 14.30 40.19
N LYS A 59 25.63 14.78 41.09
CA LYS A 59 26.02 15.16 42.47
C LYS A 59 26.60 13.98 43.25
N PHE A 60 25.98 12.80 43.15
CA PHE A 60 26.49 11.56 43.74
C PHE A 60 27.83 11.13 43.13
N LYS A 61 27.99 11.23 41.79
CA LYS A 61 29.23 10.88 41.10
C LYS A 61 30.40 11.78 41.50
N ILE A 62 30.15 13.07 41.70
CA ILE A 62 31.16 14.05 42.14
C ILE A 62 31.50 13.85 43.62
N ASN A 63 30.48 13.71 44.48
CA ASN A 63 30.64 13.57 45.94
C ASN A 63 29.85 12.36 46.46
N PRO A 64 30.47 11.17 46.56
CA PRO A 64 29.78 9.91 46.86
C PRO A 64 29.50 9.71 48.36
N THR A 65 28.75 10.64 48.97
CA THR A 65 28.31 10.51 50.37
C THR A 65 27.05 9.63 50.48
N PRO A 66 26.80 9.00 51.65
CA PRO A 66 25.57 8.23 51.90
C PRO A 66 24.30 9.06 51.62
N SER A 67 24.30 10.34 51.99
CA SER A 67 23.19 11.27 51.74
C SER A 67 22.94 11.47 50.24
N ASN A 68 23.99 11.72 49.44
CA ASN A 68 23.83 11.89 47.99
C ASN A 68 23.40 10.59 47.28
N LYS A 69 23.89 9.43 47.74
CA LYS A 69 23.46 8.11 47.25
C LYS A 69 21.97 7.87 47.54
N ASN A 70 21.51 8.20 48.74
CA ASN A 70 20.11 8.05 49.13
C ASN A 70 19.20 9.00 48.34
N ALA A 71 19.59 10.26 48.16
CA ALA A 71 18.85 11.23 47.35
C ALA A 71 18.71 10.80 45.88
N TYR A 72 19.79 10.29 45.27
CA TYR A 72 19.73 9.73 43.92
C TYR A 72 18.82 8.51 43.84
N SER A 73 18.98 7.55 44.76
CA SER A 73 18.21 6.30 44.78
C SER A 73 16.72 6.57 44.96
N TRP A 74 16.36 7.46 45.89
CA TRP A 74 14.99 7.92 46.11
C TRP A 74 14.41 8.54 44.85
N TYR A 75 15.08 9.52 44.25
CA TYR A 75 14.55 10.21 43.09
C TYR A 75 14.50 9.32 41.83
N ARG A 76 15.38 8.33 41.72
CA ARG A 76 15.32 7.29 40.67
C ARG A 76 14.04 6.46 40.80
N ASN A 77 13.62 6.11 42.02
CA ASN A 77 12.37 5.39 42.25
C ASN A 77 11.17 6.28 41.89
N VAL A 78 11.15 7.53 42.35
CA VAL A 78 10.13 8.53 41.97
C VAL A 78 10.02 8.67 40.45
N LEU A 79 11.15 8.78 39.74
CA LEU A 79 11.15 8.85 38.28
C LEU A 79 10.57 7.58 37.64
N THR A 80 10.85 6.42 38.22
CA THR A 80 10.31 5.14 37.73
C THR A 80 8.78 5.16 37.80
N ASP A 81 8.21 5.66 38.88
CA ASP A 81 6.76 5.76 39.06
C ASP A 81 6.14 6.81 38.13
N ILE A 82 6.78 7.98 37.98
CA ILE A 82 6.36 9.00 37.01
C ILE A 82 6.31 8.42 35.59
N ILE A 83 7.32 7.66 35.18
CA ILE A 83 7.37 7.04 33.84
C ILE A 83 6.26 5.99 33.70
N ARG A 84 6.04 5.15 34.71
CA ARG A 84 4.96 4.15 34.71
C ARG A 84 3.59 4.82 34.57
N MET A 85 3.35 5.88 35.34
CA MET A 85 2.09 6.60 35.35
C MET A 85 1.85 7.33 34.02
N ALA A 86 2.87 7.99 33.47
CA ALA A 86 2.79 8.64 32.15
C ALA A 86 2.47 7.65 31.03
N LYS A 87 3.12 6.48 31.02
CA LYS A 87 2.79 5.40 30.06
C LYS A 87 1.36 4.90 30.23
N LYS A 88 0.93 4.66 31.47
CA LYS A 88 -0.42 4.18 31.78
C LYS A 88 -1.49 5.15 31.28
N MET A 89 -1.36 6.43 31.63
CA MET A 89 -2.32 7.47 31.20
C MET A 89 -2.39 7.57 29.68
N TYR A 90 -1.23 7.66 29.02
CA TYR A 90 -1.17 7.76 27.55
C TYR A 90 -1.91 6.61 26.85
N TYR A 91 -1.67 5.35 27.25
CA TYR A 91 -2.35 4.22 26.63
C TYR A 91 -3.82 4.11 27.03
N TYR A 92 -4.16 4.47 28.27
CA TYR A 92 -5.55 4.55 28.71
C TYR A 92 -6.36 5.53 27.86
N ASP A 93 -5.86 6.75 27.68
CA ASP A 93 -6.53 7.81 26.94
C ASP A 93 -6.73 7.42 25.47
N ILE A 94 -5.71 6.80 24.86
CA ILE A 94 -5.77 6.35 23.46
C ILE A 94 -6.75 5.19 23.29
N ILE A 95 -6.79 4.23 24.22
CA ILE A 95 -7.71 3.10 24.15
C ILE A 95 -9.15 3.59 24.35
N ASP A 96 -9.41 4.41 25.37
CA ASP A 96 -10.75 4.94 25.63
C ASP A 96 -11.27 5.81 24.48
N SER A 97 -10.41 6.68 23.92
CA SER A 97 -10.74 7.49 22.74
C SER A 97 -11.07 6.67 21.49
N ASN A 98 -10.61 5.41 21.41
CA ASN A 98 -10.81 4.53 20.25
C ASN A 98 -11.67 3.29 20.56
N LYS A 99 -12.39 3.27 21.68
CA LYS A 99 -13.18 2.10 22.12
C LYS A 99 -14.23 1.61 21.11
N ASN A 100 -14.79 2.54 20.33
CA ASN A 100 -15.79 2.24 19.29
C ASN A 100 -15.18 1.94 17.91
N ASN A 101 -13.85 1.94 17.77
CA ASN A 101 -13.15 1.69 16.51
C ASN A 101 -12.24 0.46 16.63
N SER A 102 -12.81 -0.72 16.40
CA SER A 102 -12.11 -2.01 16.52
C SER A 102 -10.82 -2.05 15.70
N THR A 103 -10.82 -1.50 14.47
CA THR A 103 -9.63 -1.48 13.60
C THR A 103 -8.49 -0.65 14.21
N LYS A 104 -8.78 0.54 14.74
CA LYS A 104 -7.77 1.37 15.40
C LYS A 104 -7.29 0.74 16.71
N LEU A 105 -8.19 0.17 17.50
CA LEU A 105 -7.87 -0.49 18.76
C LEU A 105 -6.94 -1.69 18.56
N TRP A 106 -7.21 -2.53 17.55
CA TRP A 106 -6.31 -3.63 17.17
C TRP A 106 -4.93 -3.15 16.71
N LYS A 107 -4.85 -2.03 15.99
CA LYS A 107 -3.55 -1.43 15.64
C LYS A 107 -2.76 -1.01 16.88
N ILE A 108 -3.40 -0.30 17.80
CA ILE A 108 -2.80 0.15 19.07
C ILE A 108 -2.30 -1.05 19.88
N LEU A 109 -3.12 -2.10 20.04
CA LEU A 109 -2.75 -3.31 20.76
C LEU A 109 -1.57 -4.03 20.10
N ASN A 110 -1.57 -4.18 18.77
CA ASN A 110 -0.47 -4.81 18.06
C ASN A 110 0.85 -4.03 18.18
N ASP A 111 0.78 -2.70 18.21
CA ASP A 111 1.93 -1.83 18.47
C ASP A 111 2.47 -2.01 19.91
N ILE A 112 1.58 -2.07 20.91
CA ILE A 112 1.96 -2.30 22.33
C ILE A 112 2.60 -3.68 22.51
N LEU A 113 2.00 -4.71 21.91
CA LEU A 113 2.44 -6.09 22.02
C LEU A 113 3.72 -6.37 21.22
N ASN A 114 4.26 -5.38 20.50
CA ASN A 114 5.43 -5.53 19.61
C ASN A 114 5.28 -6.73 18.65
N LYS A 115 4.04 -7.05 18.26
CA LYS A 115 3.74 -8.10 17.25
C LYS A 115 4.08 -7.66 15.83
N LYS A 116 4.92 -6.65 15.66
CA LYS A 116 5.63 -6.44 14.40
C LYS A 116 6.61 -7.59 14.32
N SER A 117 6.18 -8.70 13.70
CA SER A 117 7.13 -9.66 13.18
C SER A 117 8.16 -8.82 12.45
N MET A 118 9.42 -8.98 12.83
CA MET A 118 10.51 -8.40 12.08
C MET A 118 10.39 -9.07 10.72
N VAL A 119 9.71 -8.43 9.77
CA VAL A 119 9.70 -8.86 8.39
C VAL A 119 11.15 -8.67 7.99
N HIS A 120 11.95 -9.71 8.18
CA HIS A 120 13.25 -9.79 7.55
C HIS A 120 12.92 -9.69 6.07
N SER A 121 13.18 -8.53 5.50
CA SER A 121 13.26 -8.40 4.06
C SER A 121 14.41 -9.32 3.66
N ASN A 122 14.08 -10.56 3.31
CA ASN A 122 15.07 -11.49 2.81
C ASN A 122 15.71 -10.82 1.61
N LYS A 123 17.02 -10.65 1.69
CA LYS A 123 17.80 -10.07 0.59
C LYS A 123 18.14 -11.11 -0.46
N LEU A 124 17.83 -12.39 -0.19
CA LEU A 124 18.18 -13.53 -1.01
C LEU A 124 16.92 -14.34 -1.27
N PHE A 125 16.71 -14.71 -2.53
CA PHE A 125 15.63 -15.60 -2.98
C PHE A 125 16.22 -16.72 -3.82
N MET A 126 15.62 -17.90 -3.71
CA MET A 126 15.89 -19.02 -4.59
C MET A 126 15.21 -18.73 -5.94
N CYS A 127 16.00 -18.58 -7.00
CA CYS A 127 15.58 -18.30 -8.36
C CYS A 127 16.30 -19.30 -9.28
N GLU A 128 15.57 -20.16 -10.00
CA GLU A 128 16.16 -21.09 -10.98
C GLU A 128 17.39 -21.86 -10.43
N ASP A 129 17.25 -22.41 -9.22
CA ASP A 129 18.28 -23.16 -8.48
C ASP A 129 19.52 -22.36 -7.99
N CYS A 130 19.50 -21.03 -8.09
CA CYS A 130 20.52 -20.16 -7.51
C CYS A 130 19.94 -19.16 -6.49
N LEU A 131 20.75 -18.79 -5.48
CA LEU A 131 20.41 -17.71 -4.57
C LEU A 131 20.78 -16.38 -5.20
N SER A 132 19.79 -15.52 -5.46
CA SER A 132 20.00 -14.19 -6.00
C SER A 132 19.62 -13.10 -5.01
N ASN A 133 20.42 -12.03 -5.00
CA ASN A 133 20.14 -10.79 -4.26
C ASN A 133 19.82 -9.59 -5.16
N ASP A 134 19.85 -9.78 -6.47
CA ASP A 134 19.56 -8.71 -7.42
C ASP A 134 18.05 -8.48 -7.52
N ARG A 135 17.64 -7.24 -7.26
CA ARG A 135 16.22 -6.87 -7.21
C ARG A 135 15.52 -7.04 -8.55
N PHE A 136 16.22 -6.75 -9.65
CA PHE A 136 15.63 -6.88 -10.98
C PHE A 136 15.44 -8.34 -11.35
N HIS A 137 16.46 -9.16 -11.12
CA HIS A 137 16.39 -10.60 -11.31
C HIS A 137 15.29 -11.25 -10.45
N ILE A 138 15.20 -10.91 -9.16
CA ILE A 138 14.14 -11.41 -8.26
C ILE A 138 12.75 -11.02 -8.77
N ALA A 139 12.56 -9.78 -9.19
CA ALA A 139 11.26 -9.29 -9.68
C ALA A 139 10.81 -10.04 -10.95
N ASN A 140 11.74 -10.27 -11.89
CA ASN A 140 11.44 -11.03 -13.11
C ASN A 140 11.12 -12.49 -12.80
N ASN A 141 11.84 -13.12 -11.87
CA ASN A 141 11.54 -14.48 -11.43
C ASN A 141 10.13 -14.61 -10.84
N PHE A 142 9.74 -13.68 -9.95
CA PHE A 142 8.37 -13.64 -9.44
C PHE A 142 7.34 -13.45 -10.57
N ASN A 143 7.60 -12.52 -11.49
CA ASN A 143 6.70 -12.26 -12.60
C ASN A 143 6.53 -13.49 -13.51
N ASN A 144 7.63 -14.13 -13.88
CA ASN A 144 7.63 -15.35 -14.68
C ASN A 144 6.89 -16.49 -13.96
N TYR A 145 7.18 -16.71 -12.69
CA TYR A 145 6.51 -17.71 -11.86
C TYR A 145 4.99 -17.48 -11.81
N PHE A 146 4.55 -16.26 -11.52
CA PHE A 146 3.12 -15.94 -11.44
C PHE A 146 2.42 -15.98 -12.81
N ALA A 147 3.05 -15.50 -13.87
CA ALA A 147 2.47 -15.48 -15.21
C ALA A 147 2.37 -16.89 -15.83
N SER A 148 3.36 -17.74 -15.58
CA SER A 148 3.40 -19.12 -16.11
C SER A 148 2.50 -20.09 -15.34
N ALA A 149 2.14 -19.79 -14.09
CA ALA A 149 1.38 -20.71 -13.23
C ALA A 149 0.10 -21.27 -13.91
N ALA A 150 -0.66 -20.43 -14.60
CA ALA A 150 -1.86 -20.86 -15.31
C ALA A 150 -1.55 -21.79 -16.49
N HIS A 151 -0.52 -21.48 -17.29
CA HIS A 151 -0.09 -22.32 -18.40
C HIS A 151 0.47 -23.66 -17.92
N SER A 152 1.27 -23.67 -16.85
CA SER A 152 1.77 -24.90 -16.23
C SER A 152 0.63 -25.77 -15.71
N LEU A 153 -0.38 -25.18 -15.07
CA LEU A 153 -1.58 -25.90 -14.64
C LEU A 153 -2.35 -26.48 -15.84
N ALA A 154 -2.58 -25.68 -16.87
CA ALA A 154 -3.30 -26.10 -18.07
C ALA A 154 -2.58 -27.26 -18.79
N ASN A 155 -1.26 -27.21 -18.92
CA ASN A 155 -0.46 -28.26 -19.55
C ASN A 155 -0.45 -29.57 -18.75
N ASN A 156 -0.72 -29.51 -17.45
CA ASN A 156 -0.82 -30.69 -16.58
C ASN A 156 -2.22 -31.32 -16.55
N LEU A 157 -3.22 -30.66 -17.14
CA LEU A 157 -4.56 -31.22 -17.26
C LEU A 157 -4.61 -32.28 -18.37
N PRO A 158 -5.40 -33.34 -18.21
CA PRO A 158 -5.59 -34.33 -19.27
C PRO A 158 -6.21 -33.69 -20.51
N SER A 159 -5.75 -34.08 -21.69
CA SER A 159 -6.33 -33.64 -22.95
C SER A 159 -7.75 -34.22 -23.10
N VAL A 160 -8.75 -33.34 -23.17
CA VAL A 160 -10.15 -33.72 -23.40
C VAL A 160 -10.53 -33.33 -24.82
N ASN A 161 -11.11 -34.27 -25.58
CA ASN A 161 -11.56 -34.03 -26.96
C ASN A 161 -13.01 -33.49 -27.03
N VAL A 162 -13.36 -32.59 -26.11
CA VAL A 162 -14.68 -31.98 -26.06
C VAL A 162 -14.49 -30.48 -26.11
N ASN A 163 -15.16 -29.82 -27.06
CA ASN A 163 -15.12 -28.37 -27.18
C ASN A 163 -15.85 -27.75 -25.97
N PRO A 164 -15.20 -26.94 -25.12
CA PRO A 164 -15.85 -26.31 -23.96
C PRO A 164 -17.10 -25.50 -24.32
N LEU A 165 -17.16 -24.96 -25.54
CA LEU A 165 -18.32 -24.20 -26.03
C LEU A 165 -19.56 -25.07 -26.21
N SER A 166 -19.44 -26.40 -26.31
CA SER A 166 -20.61 -27.29 -26.43
C SER A 166 -21.45 -27.36 -25.14
N PHE A 167 -20.87 -26.99 -23.99
CA PHE A 167 -21.59 -26.92 -22.72
C PHE A 167 -22.30 -25.57 -22.51
N ILE A 168 -22.01 -24.58 -23.36
CA ILE A 168 -22.64 -23.26 -23.28
C ILE A 168 -23.91 -23.34 -24.13
N PRO A 169 -25.11 -23.18 -23.54
CA PRO A 169 -26.33 -23.10 -24.32
C PRO A 169 -26.21 -21.95 -25.33
N GLN A 170 -26.69 -22.15 -26.56
CA GLN A 170 -26.79 -21.09 -27.56
C GLN A 170 -27.73 -19.99 -27.03
N ASN A 171 -27.17 -19.03 -26.30
CA ASN A 171 -27.93 -17.93 -25.71
C ASN A 171 -28.13 -16.79 -26.70
N ALA A 172 -29.24 -16.09 -26.49
CA ALA A 172 -29.83 -15.07 -27.35
C ALA A 172 -28.83 -14.06 -27.91
N GLN A 173 -28.87 -13.88 -29.23
CA GLN A 173 -28.18 -12.78 -29.90
C GLN A 173 -28.66 -11.44 -29.33
N ALA A 174 -27.73 -10.51 -29.10
CA ALA A 174 -28.00 -9.12 -28.68
C ALA A 174 -28.67 -8.95 -27.31
N SER A 175 -28.18 -9.60 -26.25
CA SER A 175 -28.64 -9.39 -24.86
C SER A 175 -27.79 -8.43 -24.04
N PHE A 176 -26.63 -8.01 -24.54
CA PHE A 176 -25.73 -7.05 -23.89
C PHE A 176 -25.71 -5.75 -24.68
N PHE A 177 -26.07 -4.65 -24.01
CA PHE A 177 -26.03 -3.30 -24.56
C PHE A 177 -25.12 -2.46 -23.67
N MET A 178 -24.29 -1.62 -24.29
CA MET A 178 -23.44 -0.70 -23.58
C MET A 178 -23.72 0.71 -24.10
N PHE A 179 -24.03 1.62 -23.19
CA PHE A 179 -24.34 3.01 -23.51
C PHE A 179 -23.13 3.89 -23.28
N SER A 180 -23.10 5.04 -23.95
CA SER A 180 -22.08 6.05 -23.67
C SER A 180 -22.25 6.57 -22.25
N THR A 181 -21.14 6.66 -21.52
CA THR A 181 -21.11 7.21 -20.16
C THR A 181 -21.11 8.74 -20.18
N CYS A 182 -21.47 9.35 -19.05
CA CYS A 182 -21.53 10.79 -18.85
C CYS A 182 -20.77 11.24 -17.59
N VAL A 183 -20.69 12.57 -17.38
CA VAL A 183 -19.98 13.17 -16.25
C VAL A 183 -20.61 12.75 -14.92
N GLU A 184 -21.94 12.68 -14.86
CA GLU A 184 -22.70 12.37 -13.65
C GLU A 184 -22.40 10.94 -13.17
N GLU A 185 -22.40 9.98 -14.09
CA GLU A 185 -22.11 8.58 -13.80
C GLU A 185 -20.67 8.40 -13.33
N LEU A 186 -19.70 8.92 -14.09
CA LEU A 186 -18.28 8.83 -13.73
C LEU A 186 -17.99 9.51 -12.38
N SER A 187 -18.63 10.66 -12.11
CA SER A 187 -18.53 11.35 -10.83
C SER A 187 -19.04 10.48 -9.68
N ALA A 188 -20.21 9.85 -9.85
CA ALA A 188 -20.79 8.96 -8.84
C ALA A 188 -19.89 7.76 -8.54
N ILE A 189 -19.27 7.17 -9.57
CA ILE A 189 -18.30 6.08 -9.43
C ILE A 189 -17.07 6.57 -8.65
N VAL A 190 -16.45 7.68 -9.08
CA VAL A 190 -15.22 8.20 -8.48
C VAL A 190 -15.43 8.63 -7.03
N ILE A 191 -16.59 9.19 -6.66
CA ILE A 191 -16.92 9.52 -5.28
C ILE A 191 -16.94 8.26 -4.41
N LYS A 192 -17.55 7.18 -4.88
CA LYS A 192 -17.67 5.89 -4.15
C LYS A 192 -16.36 5.11 -4.04
N MET A 193 -15.37 5.37 -4.91
CA MET A 193 -14.08 4.68 -4.84
C MET A 193 -13.39 4.88 -3.48
N LYS A 194 -12.76 3.83 -2.94
CA LYS A 194 -12.00 3.94 -1.70
C LYS A 194 -10.73 4.76 -1.92
N LYS A 195 -10.47 5.69 -0.99
CA LYS A 195 -9.19 6.40 -0.89
C LYS A 195 -8.05 5.42 -0.65
N GLY A 196 -6.88 5.69 -1.20
CA GLY A 196 -5.76 4.76 -1.13
C GLY A 196 -4.52 5.25 -1.87
N LYS A 197 -3.37 4.91 -1.29
CA LYS A 197 -2.04 5.30 -1.80
C LYS A 197 -1.47 4.35 -2.84
N SER A 198 -2.02 3.15 -2.98
CA SER A 198 -1.57 2.18 -3.97
C SER A 198 -1.94 2.65 -5.38
N CYS A 199 -1.00 2.55 -6.31
CA CYS A 199 -1.16 2.88 -7.73
C CYS A 199 -0.73 1.69 -8.61
N GLY A 200 -1.21 1.69 -9.85
CA GLY A 200 -0.78 0.73 -10.87
C GLY A 200 0.60 1.08 -11.41
N PHE A 201 0.89 0.61 -12.62
CA PHE A 201 2.13 0.98 -13.34
C PHE A 201 2.13 2.46 -13.80
N ASP A 202 0.97 3.09 -13.84
CA ASP A 202 0.73 4.48 -14.24
C ASP A 202 1.12 5.50 -13.16
N GLU A 203 1.36 5.04 -11.93
CA GLU A 203 1.62 5.83 -10.73
C GLU A 203 0.45 6.74 -10.29
N ILE A 204 -0.74 6.58 -10.89
CA ILE A 204 -1.95 7.33 -10.56
C ILE A 204 -2.76 6.59 -9.49
N ASN A 205 -2.65 7.05 -8.24
CA ASN A 205 -3.47 6.50 -7.14
C ASN A 205 -4.87 7.14 -7.08
N CYS A 206 -5.79 6.49 -6.37
CA CYS A 206 -7.18 6.95 -6.24
C CYS A 206 -7.30 8.35 -5.61
N ASP A 207 -6.39 8.72 -4.71
CA ASP A 207 -6.44 10.02 -4.03
C ASP A 207 -6.11 11.15 -5.02
N LEU A 208 -5.05 10.99 -5.80
CA LEU A 208 -4.64 11.92 -6.87
C LEU A 208 -5.72 12.04 -7.93
N LEU A 209 -6.30 10.91 -8.35
CA LEU A 209 -7.37 10.87 -9.33
C LEU A 209 -8.59 11.67 -8.84
N LYS A 210 -9.04 11.44 -7.59
CA LYS A 210 -10.18 12.17 -7.00
C LYS A 210 -9.93 13.67 -6.89
N GLN A 211 -8.71 14.07 -6.50
CA GLN A 211 -8.35 15.49 -6.34
C GLN A 211 -8.38 16.24 -7.68
N ASN A 212 -7.97 15.59 -8.76
CA ASN A 212 -7.88 16.20 -10.09
C ASN A 212 -9.03 15.82 -11.01
N PHE A 213 -10.04 15.11 -10.50
CA PHE A 213 -11.09 14.50 -11.31
C PHE A 213 -11.82 15.51 -12.20
N HIS A 214 -12.11 16.70 -11.67
CA HIS A 214 -12.77 17.79 -12.39
C HIS A 214 -12.00 18.25 -13.66
N VAL A 215 -10.68 18.08 -13.69
CA VAL A 215 -9.83 18.43 -14.85
C VAL A 215 -9.75 17.29 -15.86
N ILE A 216 -9.77 16.05 -15.37
CA ILE A 216 -9.55 14.85 -16.20
C ILE A 216 -10.84 14.16 -16.63
N VAL A 217 -12.01 14.56 -16.12
CA VAL A 217 -13.27 13.86 -16.41
C VAL A 217 -13.62 13.86 -17.90
N THR A 218 -13.46 14.99 -18.58
CA THR A 218 -13.78 15.10 -20.03
C THR A 218 -12.93 14.17 -20.89
N PRO A 219 -11.58 14.15 -20.79
CA PRO A 219 -10.78 13.20 -21.57
C PRO A 219 -11.06 11.75 -21.18
N LEU A 220 -11.35 11.44 -19.90
CA LEU A 220 -11.71 10.09 -19.48
C LEU A 220 -13.01 9.60 -20.12
N ILE A 221 -14.07 10.43 -20.15
CA ILE A 221 -15.33 10.09 -20.83
C ILE A 221 -15.10 9.81 -22.30
N HIS A 222 -14.31 10.65 -22.97
CA HIS A 222 -14.00 10.47 -24.38
C HIS A 222 -13.32 9.12 -24.64
N ILE A 223 -12.30 8.79 -23.85
CA ILE A 223 -11.58 7.50 -23.95
C ILE A 223 -12.53 6.31 -23.73
N ILE A 224 -13.37 6.38 -22.69
CA ILE A 224 -14.30 5.30 -22.35
C ILE A 224 -15.34 5.10 -23.44
N ASN A 225 -15.93 6.18 -23.94
CA ASN A 225 -16.93 6.10 -25.01
C ASN A 225 -16.30 5.60 -26.33
N LEU A 226 -15.05 5.97 -26.63
CA LEU A 226 -14.30 5.35 -27.72
C LEU A 226 -14.11 3.85 -27.49
N SER A 227 -13.77 3.41 -26.28
CA SER A 227 -13.65 1.99 -25.94
C SER A 227 -14.95 1.23 -26.15
N PHE A 228 -16.06 1.80 -25.73
CA PHE A 228 -17.38 1.18 -25.86
C PHE A 228 -17.83 1.11 -27.32
N ALA A 229 -17.64 2.18 -28.08
CA ALA A 229 -18.00 2.23 -29.49
C ALA A 229 -17.15 1.29 -30.36
N SER A 230 -15.85 1.16 -30.05
CA SER A 230 -14.91 0.33 -30.82
C SER A 230 -14.78 -1.11 -30.33
N GLY A 231 -15.26 -1.42 -29.12
CA GLY A 231 -15.00 -2.69 -28.45
C GLY A 231 -13.54 -2.87 -28.02
N ILE A 232 -12.74 -1.81 -28.01
CA ILE A 232 -11.30 -1.86 -27.68
C ILE A 232 -11.07 -1.29 -26.28
N PHE A 233 -10.68 -2.17 -25.36
CA PHE A 233 -10.16 -1.74 -24.05
C PHE A 233 -8.67 -1.37 -24.18
N PRO A 234 -8.24 -0.18 -23.73
CA PRO A 234 -6.86 0.29 -23.89
C PRO A 234 -5.85 -0.68 -23.27
N SER A 235 -4.79 -0.97 -24.01
CA SER A 235 -3.73 -1.92 -23.62
C SER A 235 -3.04 -1.49 -22.33
N GLU A 236 -2.73 -0.21 -22.15
CA GLU A 236 -2.13 0.28 -20.92
C GLU A 236 -3.03 0.09 -19.69
N LEU A 237 -4.36 0.18 -19.84
CA LEU A 237 -5.30 -0.07 -18.74
C LEU A 237 -5.36 -1.54 -18.29
N LYS A 238 -4.82 -2.47 -19.09
CA LYS A 238 -4.70 -3.91 -18.79
C LYS A 238 -3.43 -4.24 -17.99
N ILE A 239 -2.45 -3.33 -17.93
CA ILE A 239 -1.15 -3.60 -17.30
C ILE A 239 -1.33 -3.62 -15.79
N ALA A 240 -1.17 -4.80 -15.19
CA ALA A 240 -1.21 -4.98 -13.74
C ALA A 240 0.21 -4.95 -13.14
N LYS A 241 0.39 -4.15 -12.09
CA LYS A 241 1.58 -4.21 -11.24
C LYS A 241 1.43 -5.36 -10.25
N SER A 242 2.23 -6.41 -10.40
CA SER A 242 2.20 -7.58 -9.50
C SER A 242 3.04 -7.33 -8.25
N ILE A 243 2.44 -7.47 -7.08
CA ILE A 243 3.13 -7.40 -5.77
C ILE A 243 3.12 -8.80 -5.13
N PRO A 244 4.29 -9.44 -4.95
CA PRO A 244 4.40 -10.68 -4.20
C PRO A 244 4.06 -10.44 -2.72
N LEU A 245 3.05 -11.14 -2.21
CA LEU A 245 2.70 -11.13 -0.80
C LEU A 245 2.99 -12.49 -0.16
N PHE A 246 3.86 -12.50 0.85
CA PHE A 246 4.21 -13.73 1.56
C PHE A 246 2.97 -14.37 2.20
N LYS A 247 2.82 -15.68 2.01
CA LYS A 247 1.74 -16.48 2.58
C LYS A 247 2.21 -17.21 3.84
N SER A 248 3.14 -18.15 3.69
CA SER A 248 3.63 -19.06 4.75
C SER A 248 4.79 -19.90 4.22
N GLY A 249 5.57 -20.54 5.10
CA GLY A 249 6.67 -21.44 4.70
C GLY A 249 8.02 -20.72 4.67
N ASP A 250 8.94 -21.18 3.81
CA ASP A 250 10.21 -20.50 3.61
C ASP A 250 10.03 -19.25 2.73
N ALA A 251 10.42 -18.10 3.28
CA ALA A 251 10.33 -16.81 2.62
C ALA A 251 11.39 -16.60 1.51
N GLN A 252 12.30 -17.55 1.29
CA GLN A 252 13.20 -17.54 0.13
C GLN A 252 12.60 -18.24 -1.10
N THR A 253 11.50 -18.97 -0.94
CA THR A 253 10.85 -19.73 -2.03
C THR A 253 9.73 -18.92 -2.69
N LEU A 254 9.72 -18.84 -4.03
CA LEU A 254 8.72 -18.07 -4.80
C LEU A 254 7.28 -18.58 -4.61
N SER A 255 7.08 -19.90 -4.51
CA SER A 255 5.77 -20.55 -4.35
C SER A 255 5.06 -20.22 -3.03
N ASN A 256 5.81 -19.71 -2.04
CA ASN A 256 5.29 -19.29 -0.74
C ASN A 256 4.73 -17.86 -0.76
N TYR A 257 4.62 -17.25 -1.94
CA TYR A 257 4.03 -15.93 -2.16
C TYR A 257 2.81 -16.02 -3.08
N ARG A 258 1.86 -15.11 -2.88
CA ARG A 258 0.72 -14.89 -3.78
C ARG A 258 0.87 -13.56 -4.53
N PRO A 259 0.50 -13.49 -5.82
CA PRO A 259 0.48 -12.22 -6.53
C PRO A 259 -0.71 -11.37 -6.07
N ILE A 260 -0.47 -10.09 -5.82
CA ILE A 260 -1.51 -9.06 -5.78
C ILE A 260 -1.35 -8.18 -7.01
N SER A 261 -2.30 -8.29 -7.93
CA SER A 261 -2.36 -7.49 -9.15
C SER A 261 -2.99 -6.13 -8.87
N ILE A 262 -2.24 -5.06 -9.06
CA ILE A 262 -2.73 -3.68 -8.94
C ILE A 262 -2.85 -3.07 -10.33
N LEU A 263 -4.09 -2.96 -10.80
CA LEU A 263 -4.45 -2.26 -12.04
C LEU A 263 -4.47 -0.73 -11.84
N PRO A 264 -4.26 0.04 -12.92
CA PRO A 264 -4.55 1.47 -12.99
C PRO A 264 -5.87 1.83 -12.32
N SER A 265 -5.90 2.94 -11.59
CA SER A 265 -7.13 3.39 -10.93
C SER A 265 -8.25 3.68 -11.94
N ILE A 266 -7.88 4.12 -13.14
CA ILE A 266 -8.81 4.38 -14.26
C ILE A 266 -9.42 3.09 -14.79
N SER A 267 -8.66 1.98 -14.85
CA SER A 267 -9.18 0.66 -15.27
C SER A 267 -10.38 0.24 -14.42
N LYS A 268 -10.28 0.46 -13.10
CA LYS A 268 -11.36 0.20 -12.12
C LYS A 268 -12.57 1.11 -12.26
N ILE A 269 -12.43 2.29 -12.88
CA ILE A 269 -13.56 3.17 -13.19
C ILE A 269 -14.36 2.55 -14.32
N VAL A 270 -13.69 2.15 -15.40
CA VAL A 270 -14.33 1.54 -16.58
C VAL A 270 -15.10 0.27 -16.21
N GLU A 271 -14.54 -0.58 -15.34
CA GLU A 271 -15.20 -1.80 -14.83
C GLU A 271 -16.48 -1.56 -14.01
N ARG A 272 -16.79 -0.31 -13.63
CA ARG A 272 -17.93 0.04 -12.76
C ARG A 272 -19.05 0.80 -13.47
N ILE A 273 -18.92 0.97 -14.78
CA ILE A 273 -19.90 1.64 -15.61
C ILE A 273 -20.97 0.62 -15.99
N GLU A 274 -22.24 1.03 -15.87
CA GLU A 274 -23.42 0.16 -16.02
C GLU A 274 -24.38 0.68 -17.10
#